data_AF-A0A1Q7Y7J1-F1
#
_entry.id   AF-A0A1Q7Y7J1-F1
#
_cell.length_a   1.000
_cell.length_b   1.000
_cell.length_c   1.000
_cell.angle_alpha   90.00
_cell.angle_beta   90.00
_cell.angle_gamma   90.00
#
_symmetry.space_group_name_H-M   'P 1'
#
loop_
_entity.id
_entity.type
_entity.pdbx_description
1 polymer ?
#
loop_
_entity_poly.entity_id
_entity_poly.type
_entity_poly.pdbx_seq_one_letter_code
_entity_poly.pdbx_strand_id
1 'polypeptide(L)' 'MRELTEPKWAVISERGCEAAGLNYEEAIKLERRLKRENVHGLCIVTDTAARRMKERTPVEAR' A
#
# COMPACT_ATOMS: atom_id res chain seq x y z
N MET A 1 6.97 -18.45 -7.31
CA MET A 1 5.65 -17.99 -7.79
C MET A 1 4.56 -17.97 -6.70
N ARG A 2 4.66 -18.74 -5.59
CA ARG A 2 3.68 -18.72 -4.48
C ARG A 2 3.60 -17.40 -3.68
N GLU A 3 4.71 -16.67 -3.58
CA GLU A 3 4.75 -15.42 -2.81
C GLU A 3 3.84 -14.30 -3.35
N LEU A 4 3.54 -14.31 -4.65
CA LEU A 4 2.65 -13.32 -5.26
C LEU A 4 1.18 -13.60 -4.94
N THR A 5 0.84 -14.84 -4.61
CA THR A 5 -0.52 -15.25 -4.24
C THR A 5 -0.78 -15.13 -2.73
N GLU A 6 0.26 -14.93 -1.93
CA GLU A 6 0.11 -14.76 -0.48
C GLU A 6 -0.56 -13.41 -0.16
N PRO A 7 -1.53 -13.38 0.78
CA PRO A 7 -2.18 -12.15 1.23
C PRO A 7 -1.25 -11.37 2.17
N LYS A 8 -0.17 -10.81 1.60
CA LYS A 8 0.90 -10.10 2.33
C LYS A 8 1.24 -8.73 1.73
N TRP A 9 0.45 -8.27 0.77
CA TRP A 9 0.69 -7.06 0.00
C TRP A 9 -0.26 -5.94 0.43
N ALA A 10 0.26 -4.73 0.41
CA ALA A 10 -0.44 -3.51 0.71
C ALA A 10 -0.24 -2.50 -0.42
N VAL A 11 -1.23 -1.64 -0.63
CA VAL A 11 -1.12 -0.45 -1.47
C VAL A 11 -1.10 0.76 -0.55
N ILE A 12 -0.06 1.58 -0.68
CA ILE A 12 0.08 2.83 0.04
C ILE A 12 0.02 4.01 -0.93
N SER A 13 -0.35 5.18 -0.42
CA SER A 13 -0.24 6.48 -1.06
C SER A 13 0.48 7.45 -0.13
N GLU A 14 0.64 8.71 -0.54
CA GLU A 14 1.11 9.79 0.33
C GLU A 14 0.22 10.02 1.55
N ARG A 15 -1.05 9.60 1.49
CA ARG A 15 -2.03 9.73 2.59
C ARG A 15 -1.93 8.59 3.60
N GLY A 16 -1.20 7.51 3.28
CA GLY A 16 -1.03 6.35 4.14
C GLY A 16 -1.39 5.04 3.45
N CYS A 17 -1.87 4.06 4.23
CA CYS A 17 -2.21 2.73 3.72
C CYS A 17 -3.63 2.73 3.15
N GLU A 18 -3.76 2.51 1.84
CA GLU A 18 -5.05 2.43 1.13
C GLU A 18 -5.70 1.06 1.31
N ALA A 19 -4.90 -0.01 1.33
CA ALA A 19 -5.33 -1.37 1.67
C ALA A 19 -4.13 -2.26 2.03
N ALA A 20 -4.38 -3.35 2.76
CA ALA A 20 -3.40 -4.33 3.21
C ALA A 20 -3.99 -5.75 3.15
N GLY A 21 -3.15 -6.78 3.26
CA GLY A 21 -3.57 -8.20 3.23
C GLY A 21 -4.04 -8.68 1.85
N LEU A 22 -3.60 -8.03 0.79
CA LEU A 22 -3.92 -8.37 -0.59
C LEU A 22 -2.93 -9.42 -1.12
N ASN A 23 -3.37 -10.23 -2.07
CA ASN A 23 -2.41 -10.84 -2.99
C ASN A 23 -1.89 -9.80 -4.00
N TYR A 24 -0.82 -10.13 -4.74
CA TYR A 24 -0.18 -9.17 -5.64
C TYR A 24 -1.08 -8.75 -6.81
N GLU A 25 -1.94 -9.65 -7.30
CA GLU A 25 -2.88 -9.35 -8.37
C GLU A 25 -3.96 -8.36 -7.92
N GLU A 26 -4.49 -8.55 -6.72
CA GLU A 26 -5.43 -7.64 -6.06
C GLU A 26 -4.79 -6.26 -5.83
N ALA A 27 -3.52 -6.24 -5.37
CA ALA A 27 -2.77 -5.00 -5.20
C ALA A 27 -2.61 -4.23 -6.52
N ILE A 28 -2.32 -4.92 -7.64
CA ILE A 28 -2.27 -4.30 -8.97
C ILE A 28 -3.64 -3.76 -9.39
N LYS A 29 -4.71 -4.52 -9.19
CA LYS A 29 -6.07 -4.09 -9.54
C LYS A 29 -6.46 -2.83 -8.77
N LEU A 30 -6.11 -2.78 -7.49
CA LEU A 30 -6.34 -1.61 -6.64
C LEU A 30 -5.49 -0.42 -7.07
N GLU A 31 -4.18 -0.60 -7.27
CA GLU A 31 -3.28 0.47 -7.72
C GLU A 31 -3.78 1.11 -9.02
N ARG A 32 -4.18 0.30 -10.00
CA ARG A 32 -4.76 0.79 -11.26
C ARG A 32 -6.08 1.53 -11.07
N ARG A 33 -6.92 1.09 -10.14
CA ARG A 33 -8.19 1.78 -9.82
C ARG A 33 -7.89 3.15 -9.22
N LEU A 34 -7.03 3.22 -8.21
CA LEU A 34 -6.65 4.47 -7.54
C LEU A 34 -5.94 5.45 -8.48
N LYS A 35 -5.12 4.95 -9.41
CA LYS A 35 -4.53 5.79 -10.49
C LYS A 35 -5.61 6.46 -11.35
N ARG A 36 -6.70 5.76 -11.68
CA ARG A 36 -7.82 6.35 -12.44
C ARG A 36 -8.62 7.37 -11.62
N GLU A 37 -8.57 7.26 -10.30
CA GLU A 37 -9.20 8.18 -9.36
C GLU A 37 -8.28 9.39 -9.01
N ASN A 38 -7.18 9.58 -9.75
CA ASN A 38 -6.16 10.62 -9.52
C ASN A 38 -5.50 10.57 -8.14
N VAL A 39 -5.35 9.37 -7.57
CA VAL A 39 -4.50 9.18 -6.38
C VAL A 39 -3.05 9.08 -6.83
N HIS A 40 -2.19 9.92 -6.24
CA HIS A 40 -0.77 10.00 -6.55
C HIS A 40 0.10 9.33 -5.47
N GLY A 41 1.38 9.10 -5.79
CA GLY A 41 2.34 8.48 -4.88
C GLY A 41 2.03 7.03 -4.51
N LEU A 42 1.33 6.30 -5.38
CA LEU A 42 0.95 4.92 -5.14
C LEU A 42 2.15 3.97 -5.19
N CYS A 43 2.26 3.08 -4.20
CA CYS A 43 3.26 2.01 -4.16
C CYS A 43 2.65 0.71 -3.64
N ILE A 44 3.03 -0.41 -4.28
CA ILE A 44 2.72 -1.76 -3.79
C ILE A 44 3.90 -2.21 -2.92
N VAL A 45 3.63 -2.48 -1.66
CA VAL A 45 4.63 -2.91 -0.67
C VAL A 45 4.12 -4.12 0.09
N THR A 46 4.94 -4.72 0.95
CA THR A 46 4.45 -5.75 1.88
C THR A 46 3.74 -5.12 3.07
N ASP A 47 2.83 -5.85 3.72
CA ASP A 47 2.14 -5.40 4.94
C ASP A 47 3.13 -5.00 6.04
N THR A 48 4.25 -5.71 6.12
CA THR A 48 5.32 -5.40 7.09
C THR A 48 5.97 -4.05 6.78
N ALA A 49 6.19 -3.74 5.50
CA ALA A 49 6.72 -2.43 5.10
C ALA A 49 5.70 -1.31 5.36
N ALA A 50 4.43 -1.52 5.00
CA ALA A 50 3.36 -0.56 5.25
C ALA A 50 3.22 -0.22 6.75
N ARG A 51 3.32 -1.22 7.64
CA ARG A 51 3.30 -1.01 9.09
C ARG A 51 4.46 -0.14 9.58
N ARG A 52 5.68 -0.43 9.13
CA ARG A 52 6.89 0.36 9.48
C ARG A 52 6.80 1.81 8.99
N MET A 53 6.14 2.06 7.88
CA MET A 53 5.93 3.41 7.34
C MET A 53 4.93 4.21 8.17
N LYS A 54 3.86 3.57 8.69
CA LYS A 54 2.91 4.19 9.62
C LYS A 54 3.56 4.58 10.95
N GLU A 55 4.51 3.78 11.43
CA GLU A 55 5.28 4.08 12.64
C GLU A 55 6.28 5.23 12.46
N ARG A 56 6.56 5.63 11.21
CA ARG A 56 7.58 6.62 10.85
C ARG A 56 7.05 8.02 10.56
N THR A 57 5.73 8.27 10.57
CA THR A 57 5.23 9.64 10.44
C THR A 57 5.75 10.49 11.60
N PRO A 58 6.59 11.50 11.34
CA PRO A 58 7.06 12.41 12.37
C PRO A 58 5.86 13.20 12.93
N VAL A 59 5.87 13.36 14.25
CA VAL A 59 5.09 14.35 14.96
C VAL A 59 5.60 15.73 14.52
N GLU A 60 4.95 16.36 13.55
CA GLU A 60 5.09 17.79 13.30
C GLU A 60 3.70 18.45 13.30
N ALA A 61 3.27 18.86 14.49
CA ALA A 61 2.42 20.04 14.71
C ALA A 61 2.24 20.26 16.22
N ARG A 62 3.21 20.94 16.85
CA ARG A 62 2.95 21.92 17.92
C ARG A 62 3.98 23.04 17.82
#